data_AF-A0A7K4FIV6-F1
#
_entry.id   AF-A0A7K4FIV6-F1
#
_cell.length_a   1.000
_cell.length_b   1.000
_cell.length_c   1.000
_cell.angle_alpha   90.00
_cell.angle_beta   90.00
_cell.angle_gamma   90.00
#
_symmetry.space_group_name_H-M   'P 1'
#
loop_
_entity.id
_entity.type
_entity.pdbx_description
1 polymer ?
#
loop_
_entity_poly.entity_id
_entity_poly.type
_entity_poly.pdbx_seq_one_letter_code
_entity_poly.pdbx_strand_id
1 'polypeptide(L)'
;PKLRIGALASEPVRLVEGAFWTLDESDRPGDAHRVGARVPGCIGSARVGDPILLGDGGVELRVTRIEGRTIRARVVHGGSVRSHAGLFLPRAHLRTNALGPKDMHDIGIGVAGGIDFLAVSFVRNAADLRLARSALDRRPGGERVGLIAKIERAQALDAIDEILGACDAIMVARGDLGVEVPLERLALAQKMLVRKANLAARPVIVATQMLLSMVHAPRPTRAEATDVANAVLDGADAVMLSEESAIGEYPEDSVRWLARIASATEGHIPTGTRTDASGSPTTESAPEREVAWAAVELAHAVDARAILTPTHSGRTATLLSSFRPRVPIIALSAIPETRRRLGLVWGVQSRAVPARQLLTALRARALAIARELGPGAVGRVVLTAGYPVEGRPTNLVTIVDPTLDPRRVARSRRGGRGAPSPGRRRTATEGTRS
;
A
#
# COMPACT_ATOMS: atom_id res chain seq x y z
N PRO A 1 3.33 2.31 -20.97
CA PRO A 1 3.75 0.97 -21.48
C PRO A 1 5.27 0.78 -21.37
N LYS A 2 5.75 -0.45 -21.11
CA LYS A 2 7.19 -0.78 -21.11
C LYS A 2 7.69 -0.85 -22.55
N LEU A 3 8.75 -0.12 -22.89
CA LEU A 3 9.39 -0.28 -24.21
C LEU A 3 10.38 -1.44 -24.13
N ARG A 4 10.56 -2.15 -25.25
CA ARG A 4 11.50 -3.26 -25.37
C ARG A 4 12.18 -3.23 -26.74
N ILE A 5 13.40 -3.73 -26.79
CA ILE A 5 14.07 -4.01 -28.05
C ILE A 5 13.51 -5.29 -28.72
N GLY A 6 13.83 -5.46 -29.99
CA GLY A 6 13.48 -6.62 -30.79
C GLY A 6 14.24 -7.89 -30.40
N ALA A 7 14.18 -8.88 -31.29
CA ALA A 7 15.01 -10.07 -31.18
C ALA A 7 16.45 -9.74 -31.60
N LEU A 8 17.43 -10.47 -31.08
CA LEU A 8 18.84 -10.41 -31.46
C LEU A 8 19.21 -11.70 -32.21
N ALA A 9 20.03 -11.61 -33.25
CA ALA A 9 20.44 -12.73 -34.08
C ALA A 9 21.35 -13.71 -33.34
N SER A 10 22.10 -13.23 -32.35
CA SER A 10 22.91 -14.03 -31.42
C SER A 10 22.75 -13.45 -30.03
N GLU A 11 22.61 -14.31 -29.02
CA GLU A 11 22.40 -13.88 -27.64
C GLU A 11 23.39 -14.54 -26.68
N PRO A 12 23.92 -13.79 -25.70
CA PRO A 12 23.79 -12.33 -25.53
C PRO A 12 24.63 -11.52 -26.52
N VAL A 13 24.21 -10.30 -26.86
CA VAL A 13 25.05 -9.31 -27.56
C VAL A 13 25.80 -8.46 -26.55
N ARG A 14 27.11 -8.31 -26.72
CA ARG A 14 27.93 -7.42 -25.88
C ARG A 14 28.12 -6.06 -26.56
N LEU A 15 27.61 -5.00 -25.94
CA LEU A 15 27.86 -3.64 -26.37
C LEU A 15 29.13 -3.11 -25.70
N VAL A 16 30.07 -2.61 -26.52
CA VAL A 16 31.38 -2.13 -26.07
C VAL A 16 31.34 -0.62 -25.90
N GLU A 17 31.91 -0.13 -24.80
CA GLU A 17 32.01 1.30 -24.53
C GLU A 17 32.70 2.06 -25.66
N GLY A 18 32.18 3.24 -26.00
CA GLY A 18 32.66 4.08 -27.10
C GLY A 18 32.18 3.66 -28.49
N ALA A 19 31.69 2.44 -28.68
CA ALA A 19 31.14 1.99 -29.95
C ALA A 19 29.82 2.69 -30.29
N PHE A 20 29.44 2.65 -31.58
CA PHE A 20 28.13 3.12 -32.02
C PHE A 20 27.16 1.95 -32.14
N TRP A 21 25.92 2.20 -31.72
CA TRP A 21 24.82 1.27 -31.86
C TRP A 21 23.58 2.00 -32.37
N THR A 22 22.78 1.31 -33.18
CA THR A 22 21.67 1.90 -33.91
C THR A 22 20.35 1.32 -33.45
N LEU A 23 19.39 2.18 -33.11
CA LEU A 23 18.00 1.80 -32.81
C LEU A 23 17.11 2.20 -34.00
N ASP A 24 16.42 1.24 -34.61
CA ASP A 24 15.51 1.46 -35.74
C ASP A 24 14.10 0.87 -35.48
N GLU A 25 13.20 0.90 -36.46
CA GLU A 25 11.86 0.26 -36.39
C GLU A 25 11.80 -1.09 -37.14
N SER A 26 12.94 -1.73 -37.41
CA SER A 26 12.97 -2.99 -38.14
C SER A 26 12.59 -4.18 -37.26
N ASP A 27 11.74 -5.07 -37.77
CA ASP A 27 11.46 -6.36 -37.11
C ASP A 27 12.56 -7.41 -37.33
N ARG A 28 13.60 -7.08 -38.10
CA ARG A 28 14.73 -8.00 -38.33
C ARG A 28 15.53 -8.20 -37.04
N PRO A 29 16.02 -9.43 -36.77
CA PRO A 29 16.91 -9.67 -35.64
C PRO A 29 18.11 -8.72 -35.65
N GLY A 30 18.35 -8.06 -34.52
CA GLY A 30 19.47 -7.13 -34.32
C GLY A 30 20.79 -7.83 -34.00
N ASP A 31 21.84 -7.05 -33.82
CA ASP A 31 23.21 -7.48 -33.58
C ASP A 31 24.00 -6.44 -32.76
N ALA A 32 25.33 -6.55 -32.74
CA ALA A 32 26.23 -5.61 -32.06
C ALA A 32 26.26 -4.20 -32.67
N HIS A 33 25.56 -3.95 -33.78
CA HIS A 33 25.53 -2.67 -34.49
C HIS A 33 24.13 -2.05 -34.57
N ARG A 34 23.07 -2.87 -34.58
CA ARG A 34 21.67 -2.41 -34.72
C ARG A 34 20.67 -3.23 -33.91
N VAL A 35 19.54 -2.65 -33.53
CA VAL A 35 18.35 -3.41 -33.12
C VAL A 35 17.08 -2.61 -33.40
N GLY A 36 15.97 -3.30 -33.66
CA GLY A 36 14.65 -2.69 -33.74
C GLY A 36 14.04 -2.40 -32.36
N ALA A 37 13.28 -1.32 -32.24
CA ALA A 37 12.41 -1.05 -31.09
C ALA A 37 10.97 -1.53 -31.36
N ARG A 38 10.31 -2.18 -30.40
CA ARG A 38 8.96 -2.75 -30.57
C ARG A 38 7.79 -1.76 -30.41
N VAL A 39 8.05 -0.45 -30.34
CA VAL A 39 6.99 0.55 -30.16
C VAL A 39 7.10 1.63 -31.24
N PRO A 40 6.17 1.65 -32.20
CA PRO A 40 6.15 2.67 -33.25
C PRO A 40 6.15 4.09 -32.68
N GLY A 41 7.00 4.95 -33.25
CA GLY A 41 7.05 6.37 -32.87
C GLY A 41 7.83 6.69 -31.60
N CYS A 42 8.40 5.72 -30.89
CA CYS A 42 9.27 6.01 -29.73
C CYS A 42 10.54 6.76 -30.15
N ILE A 43 11.04 6.51 -31.36
CA ILE A 43 12.23 7.15 -31.92
C ILE A 43 12.02 8.64 -32.16
N GLY A 44 10.84 9.05 -32.61
CA GLY A 44 10.52 10.45 -32.88
C GLY A 44 10.45 11.35 -31.63
N SER A 45 10.41 10.75 -30.44
CA SER A 45 10.35 11.47 -29.16
C SER A 45 11.73 11.77 -28.57
N ALA A 46 12.81 11.18 -29.09
CA ALA A 46 14.17 11.39 -28.60
C ALA A 46 14.83 12.62 -29.23
N ARG A 47 15.82 13.20 -28.54
CA ARG A 47 16.65 14.32 -29.01
C ARG A 47 18.13 13.93 -28.96
N VAL A 48 18.95 14.62 -29.76
CA VAL A 48 20.41 14.49 -29.67
C VAL A 48 20.87 14.86 -28.26
N GLY A 49 21.72 14.02 -27.67
CA GLY A 49 22.19 14.13 -26.29
C GLY A 49 21.32 13.41 -25.25
N ASP A 50 20.15 12.88 -25.63
CA ASP A 50 19.33 12.12 -24.68
C ASP A 50 20.00 10.79 -24.29
N PRO A 51 19.81 10.33 -23.03
CA PRO A 51 20.21 8.99 -22.63
C PRO A 51 19.24 7.94 -23.17
N ILE A 52 19.78 6.77 -23.51
CA ILE A 52 19.04 5.54 -23.76
C ILE A 52 19.57 4.49 -22.79
N LEU A 53 18.68 3.86 -22.03
CA LEU A 53 19.05 2.83 -21.06
C LEU A 53 18.46 1.48 -21.48
N LEU A 54 19.25 0.41 -21.34
CA LEU A 54 18.83 -0.96 -21.62
C LEU A 54 19.00 -1.84 -20.39
N GLY A 55 18.17 -2.88 -20.29
CA GLY A 55 18.30 -3.91 -19.25
C GLY A 55 18.24 -3.31 -17.85
N ASP A 56 17.22 -2.48 -17.62
CA ASP A 56 16.96 -1.80 -16.34
C ASP A 56 18.13 -0.92 -15.85
N GLY A 57 18.81 -0.25 -16.80
CA GLY A 57 19.89 0.70 -16.51
C GLY A 57 21.30 0.11 -16.56
N GLY A 58 21.45 -1.20 -16.79
CA GLY A 58 22.76 -1.86 -16.87
C GLY A 58 23.61 -1.50 -18.08
N VAL A 59 23.02 -0.89 -19.11
CA VAL A 59 23.73 -0.36 -20.29
C VAL A 59 23.21 1.03 -20.59
N GLU A 60 24.12 1.98 -20.80
CA GLU A 60 23.80 3.37 -21.16
C GLU A 60 24.36 3.71 -22.54
N LEU A 61 23.52 4.33 -23.36
CA LEU A 61 23.91 4.97 -24.61
C LEU A 61 23.51 6.44 -24.62
N ARG A 62 24.22 7.24 -25.42
CA ARG A 62 23.94 8.65 -25.64
C ARG A 62 23.56 8.88 -27.10
N VAL A 63 22.40 9.48 -27.35
CA VAL A 63 21.99 9.82 -28.72
C VAL A 63 22.99 10.78 -29.36
N THR A 64 23.55 10.39 -30.49
CA THR A 64 24.51 11.21 -31.25
C THR A 64 23.90 11.79 -32.51
N ARG A 65 22.99 11.07 -33.15
CA ARG A 65 22.32 11.51 -34.37
C ARG A 65 20.95 10.86 -34.50
N ILE A 66 19.99 11.58 -35.07
CA ILE A 66 18.66 11.08 -35.42
C ILE A 66 18.47 11.30 -36.92
N GLU A 67 18.16 10.23 -37.66
CA GLU A 67 17.96 10.24 -39.11
C GLU A 67 16.65 9.54 -39.44
N GLY A 68 15.62 10.32 -39.75
CA GLY A 68 14.27 9.79 -40.00
C GLY A 68 13.75 9.01 -38.80
N ARG A 69 13.60 7.69 -38.96
CA ARG A 69 13.15 6.76 -37.90
C ARG A 69 14.27 5.89 -37.35
N THR A 70 15.49 6.44 -37.32
CA THR A 70 16.68 5.75 -36.82
C THR A 70 17.40 6.64 -35.82
N ILE A 71 17.80 6.07 -34.69
CA ILE A 71 18.67 6.72 -33.70
C ILE A 71 20.03 6.06 -33.75
N ARG A 72 21.07 6.86 -33.95
CA ARG A 72 22.45 6.43 -33.74
C ARG A 72 22.93 6.93 -32.39
N ALA A 73 23.31 6.02 -31.52
CA ALA A 73 23.78 6.32 -30.17
C ALA A 73 25.20 5.79 -29.96
N ARG A 74 25.96 6.49 -29.11
CA ARG A 74 27.29 6.03 -28.64
C ARG A 74 27.11 5.33 -27.31
N VAL A 75 27.71 4.15 -27.15
CA VAL A 75 27.71 3.42 -25.88
C VAL A 75 28.56 4.19 -24.87
N VAL A 76 27.94 4.60 -23.77
CA VAL A 76 28.61 5.28 -22.64
C VAL A 76 29.03 4.24 -21.62
N HIS A 77 28.14 3.31 -21.29
CA HIS A 77 28.45 2.17 -20.41
C HIS A 77 28.01 0.88 -21.11
N GLY A 78 29.00 0.04 -21.45
CA GLY A 78 28.78 -1.21 -22.16
C GLY A 78 28.28 -2.34 -21.26
N GLY A 79 27.81 -3.42 -21.86
CA GLY A 79 27.27 -4.57 -21.13
C GLY A 79 26.64 -5.62 -22.03
N SER A 80 26.07 -6.64 -21.41
CA SER A 80 25.38 -7.74 -22.10
C SER A 80 23.90 -7.40 -22.28
N VAL A 81 23.41 -7.47 -23.52
CA VAL A 81 22.02 -7.23 -23.89
C VAL A 81 21.42 -8.52 -24.46
N ARG A 82 20.18 -8.82 -24.07
CA ARG A 82 19.40 -9.98 -24.54
C ARG A 82 18.16 -9.53 -25.31
N SER A 83 17.54 -10.43 -26.07
CA SER A 83 16.31 -10.12 -26.77
C SER A 83 15.24 -9.61 -25.81
N HIS A 84 14.44 -8.65 -26.29
CA HIS A 84 13.31 -8.10 -25.52
C HIS A 84 13.70 -7.44 -24.19
N ALA A 85 14.98 -7.11 -23.99
CA ALA A 85 15.43 -6.29 -22.88
C ALA A 85 14.63 -4.98 -22.82
N GLY A 86 14.39 -4.50 -21.59
CA GLY A 86 13.73 -3.22 -21.35
C GLY A 86 14.51 -2.09 -22.03
N LEU A 87 13.79 -1.22 -22.73
CA LEU A 87 14.30 -0.01 -23.35
C LEU A 87 13.71 1.18 -22.59
N PHE A 88 14.55 2.11 -22.16
CA PHE A 88 14.13 3.31 -21.47
C PHE A 88 14.69 4.55 -22.17
N LEU A 89 13.82 5.54 -22.30
CA LEU A 89 14.11 6.84 -22.91
C LEU A 89 13.68 7.92 -21.89
N PRO A 90 14.47 8.17 -20.83
CA PRO A 90 14.04 8.97 -19.68
C PRO A 90 13.56 10.40 -20.03
N ARG A 91 14.10 10.96 -21.12
CA ARG A 91 13.76 12.32 -21.58
C ARG A 91 12.69 12.36 -22.67
N ALA A 92 12.25 11.20 -23.18
CA ALA A 92 11.31 11.14 -24.29
C ALA A 92 9.86 11.24 -23.80
N HIS A 93 9.09 12.13 -24.42
CA HIS A 93 7.63 12.16 -24.24
C HIS A 93 6.96 11.17 -25.19
N LEU A 94 6.69 9.97 -24.68
CA LEU A 94 6.05 8.90 -25.45
C LEU A 94 4.55 9.18 -25.60
N ARG A 95 4.11 9.35 -26.85
CA ARG A 95 2.68 9.46 -27.22
C ARG A 95 2.03 8.07 -27.30
N THR A 96 2.12 7.30 -26.23
CA THR A 96 1.50 5.99 -26.15
C THR A 96 0.26 6.04 -25.26
N ASN A 97 -0.76 5.27 -25.63
CA ASN A 97 -1.91 5.01 -24.76
C ASN A 97 -1.45 4.36 -23.45
N ALA A 98 -2.16 4.66 -22.36
CA ALA A 98 -1.91 4.06 -21.06
C ALA A 98 -2.12 2.54 -21.08
N LEU A 99 -3.16 2.11 -21.80
CA LEU A 99 -3.59 0.72 -21.93
C LEU A 99 -3.54 0.30 -23.40
N GLY A 100 -2.90 -0.83 -23.66
CA GLY A 100 -2.88 -1.49 -24.96
C GLY A 100 -3.96 -2.57 -25.09
N PRO A 101 -4.08 -3.21 -26.26
CA PRO A 101 -5.04 -4.30 -26.50
C PRO A 101 -4.87 -5.48 -25.54
N LYS A 102 -3.62 -5.85 -25.21
CA LYS A 102 -3.32 -6.88 -24.23
C LYS A 102 -3.84 -6.50 -22.84
N ASP A 103 -3.58 -5.27 -22.39
CA ASP A 103 -4.03 -4.80 -21.07
C ASP A 103 -5.57 -4.86 -20.97
N MET A 104 -6.27 -4.48 -22.04
CA MET A 104 -7.73 -4.56 -22.10
C MET A 104 -8.25 -6.01 -22.01
N HIS A 105 -7.52 -6.96 -22.60
CA HIS A 105 -7.82 -8.39 -22.52
C HIS A 105 -7.55 -8.93 -21.11
N ASP A 106 -6.39 -8.63 -20.53
CA ASP A 106 -5.99 -9.05 -19.19
C ASP A 106 -6.94 -8.51 -18.12
N ILE A 107 -7.40 -7.26 -18.24
CA ILE A 107 -8.44 -6.69 -17.37
C ILE A 107 -9.70 -7.56 -17.39
N GLY A 108 -10.06 -8.09 -18.56
CA GLY A 108 -11.21 -8.99 -18.69
C GLY A 108 -11.04 -10.31 -17.95
N ILE A 109 -9.88 -10.92 -18.10
CA ILE A 109 -9.52 -12.15 -17.38
C ILE A 109 -9.53 -11.89 -15.87
N GLY A 110 -8.91 -10.79 -15.43
CA GLY A 110 -8.81 -10.41 -14.03
C GLY A 110 -10.19 -10.20 -13.37
N VAL A 111 -11.07 -9.43 -14.01
CA VAL A 111 -12.43 -9.22 -13.49
C VAL A 111 -13.21 -10.54 -13.41
N ALA A 112 -13.12 -11.39 -14.44
CA ALA A 112 -13.76 -12.71 -14.41
C ALA A 112 -13.19 -13.62 -13.32
N GLY A 113 -11.90 -13.49 -13.01
CA GLY A 113 -11.22 -14.19 -11.92
C GLY A 113 -11.47 -13.62 -10.52
N GLY A 114 -12.21 -12.51 -10.41
CA GLY A 114 -12.55 -11.92 -9.11
C GLY A 114 -11.38 -11.25 -8.40
N ILE A 115 -10.43 -10.64 -9.14
CA ILE A 115 -9.32 -9.89 -8.54
C ILE A 115 -9.84 -8.77 -7.62
N ASP A 116 -9.12 -8.50 -6.54
CA ASP A 116 -9.45 -7.40 -5.63
C ASP A 116 -8.80 -6.07 -6.06
N PHE A 117 -7.67 -6.14 -6.76
CA PHE A 117 -6.91 -4.99 -7.25
C PHE A 117 -6.40 -5.19 -8.67
N LEU A 118 -6.37 -4.08 -9.43
CA LEU A 118 -5.66 -3.95 -10.71
C LEU A 118 -4.53 -2.93 -10.53
N ALA A 119 -3.28 -3.36 -10.68
CA ALA A 119 -2.13 -2.47 -10.69
C ALA A 119 -1.81 -1.97 -12.10
N VAL A 120 -1.94 -0.66 -12.32
CA VAL A 120 -1.71 -0.02 -13.62
C VAL A 120 -0.24 0.40 -13.70
N SER A 121 0.48 -0.14 -14.69
CA SER A 121 1.91 0.14 -14.90
C SER A 121 2.14 1.45 -15.66
N PHE A 122 3.27 2.10 -15.40
CA PHE A 122 3.73 3.32 -16.05
C PHE A 122 2.71 4.45 -16.05
N VAL A 123 1.97 4.60 -14.95
CA VAL A 123 1.02 5.71 -14.76
C VAL A 123 1.80 7.02 -14.83
N ARG A 124 1.30 7.97 -15.62
CA ARG A 124 1.90 9.32 -15.75
C ARG A 124 1.08 10.40 -15.06
N ASN A 125 -0.24 10.22 -15.04
CA ASN A 125 -1.21 11.22 -14.61
C ASN A 125 -2.54 10.56 -14.24
N ALA A 126 -3.48 11.34 -13.71
CA ALA A 126 -4.80 10.86 -13.33
C ALA A 126 -5.65 10.37 -14.52
N ALA A 127 -5.39 10.84 -15.75
CA ALA A 127 -6.15 10.39 -16.92
C ALA A 127 -5.86 8.92 -17.27
N ASP A 128 -4.62 8.46 -17.12
CA ASP A 128 -4.25 7.05 -17.30
C ASP A 128 -5.08 6.13 -16.38
N LEU A 129 -5.29 6.54 -15.13
CA LEU A 129 -6.11 5.81 -14.15
C LEU A 129 -7.61 5.86 -14.46
N ARG A 130 -8.13 7.00 -14.93
CA ARG A 130 -9.52 7.11 -15.36
C ARG A 130 -9.82 6.18 -16.53
N LEU A 131 -8.88 6.01 -17.47
CA LEU A 131 -9.02 5.03 -18.56
C LEU A 131 -9.11 3.60 -18.02
N ALA A 132 -8.27 3.23 -17.06
CA ALA A 132 -8.33 1.92 -16.40
C ALA A 132 -9.64 1.72 -15.62
N ARG A 133 -10.11 2.75 -14.93
CA ARG A 133 -11.41 2.72 -14.22
C ARG A 133 -12.56 2.50 -15.20
N SER A 134 -12.63 3.26 -16.28
CA SER A 134 -13.65 3.05 -17.32
C SER A 134 -13.56 1.68 -17.99
N ALA A 135 -12.35 1.09 -18.10
CA ALA A 135 -12.19 -0.26 -18.60
C ALA A 135 -12.73 -1.33 -17.64
N LEU A 136 -12.56 -1.13 -16.34
CA LEU A 136 -13.15 -1.99 -15.29
C LEU A 136 -14.67 -1.84 -15.24
N ASP A 137 -15.19 -0.62 -15.19
CA ASP A 137 -16.64 -0.35 -14.98
C ASP A 137 -17.51 -0.86 -16.13
N ARG A 138 -16.95 -1.05 -17.33
CA ARG A 138 -17.63 -1.71 -18.46
C ARG A 138 -17.84 -3.21 -18.29
N ARG A 139 -17.30 -3.81 -17.22
CA ARG A 139 -17.34 -5.24 -16.96
C ARG A 139 -18.12 -5.51 -15.67
N PRO A 140 -19.01 -6.52 -15.65
CA PRO A 140 -19.75 -6.87 -14.43
C PRO A 140 -18.78 -7.21 -13.28
N GLY A 141 -18.87 -6.46 -12.18
CA GLY A 141 -18.01 -6.63 -11.01
C GLY A 141 -16.71 -5.85 -11.03
N GLY A 142 -16.40 -5.16 -12.13
CA GLY A 142 -15.21 -4.30 -12.22
C GLY A 142 -15.28 -3.08 -11.28
N GLU A 143 -16.48 -2.62 -10.93
CA GLU A 143 -16.68 -1.51 -9.99
C GLU A 143 -16.16 -1.80 -8.57
N ARG A 144 -15.96 -3.08 -8.23
CA ARG A 144 -15.45 -3.51 -6.93
C ARG A 144 -13.93 -3.61 -6.87
N VAL A 145 -13.26 -3.65 -8.02
CA VAL A 145 -11.80 -3.80 -8.14
C VAL A 145 -11.13 -2.48 -7.79
N GLY A 146 -10.18 -2.48 -6.86
CA GLY A 146 -9.37 -1.29 -6.54
C GLY A 146 -8.29 -1.02 -7.60
N LEU A 147 -7.96 0.24 -7.87
CA LEU A 147 -6.83 0.62 -8.72
C LEU A 147 -5.58 0.91 -7.89
N ILE A 148 -4.47 0.28 -8.26
CA ILE A 148 -3.14 0.60 -7.73
C ILE A 148 -2.36 1.34 -8.83
N ALA A 149 -1.93 2.57 -8.56
CA ALA A 149 -1.05 3.30 -9.48
C ALA A 149 0.41 2.91 -9.26
N LYS A 150 1.07 2.29 -10.25
CA LYS A 150 2.51 2.02 -10.17
C LYS A 150 3.29 3.26 -10.59
N ILE A 151 4.02 3.83 -9.64
CA ILE A 151 4.84 5.02 -9.82
C ILE A 151 6.21 4.57 -10.33
N GLU A 152 6.36 4.67 -11.64
CA GLU A 152 7.51 4.13 -12.41
C GLU A 152 8.12 5.18 -13.34
N ARG A 153 7.53 6.37 -13.42
CA ARG A 153 7.93 7.44 -14.34
C ARG A 153 8.25 8.69 -13.56
N ALA A 154 9.29 9.42 -13.96
CA ALA A 154 9.62 10.71 -13.37
C ALA A 154 8.42 11.69 -13.40
N GLN A 155 7.68 11.72 -14.51
CA GLN A 155 6.47 12.55 -14.69
C GLN A 155 5.38 12.28 -13.64
N ALA A 156 5.30 11.05 -13.13
CA ALA A 156 4.32 10.68 -12.11
C ALA A 156 4.64 11.31 -10.75
N LEU A 157 5.91 11.68 -10.50
CA LEU A 157 6.30 12.39 -9.28
C LEU A 157 5.72 13.81 -9.27
N ASP A 158 5.71 14.48 -10.42
CA ASP A 158 5.14 15.82 -10.57
C ASP A 158 3.60 15.80 -10.48
N ALA A 159 2.98 14.72 -10.98
CA ALA A 159 1.52 14.53 -11.00
C ALA A 159 0.97 13.74 -9.78
N ILE A 160 1.78 13.52 -8.74
CA ILE A 160 1.43 12.58 -7.66
C ILE A 160 0.12 12.95 -6.95
N ASP A 161 -0.16 14.23 -6.75
CA ASP A 161 -1.33 14.68 -6.00
C ASP A 161 -2.65 14.37 -6.75
N GLU A 162 -2.69 14.55 -8.08
CA GLU A 162 -3.85 14.15 -8.88
C GLU A 162 -3.96 12.62 -9.05
N ILE A 163 -2.82 11.91 -9.11
CA ILE A 163 -2.79 10.45 -9.16
C ILE A 163 -3.42 9.86 -7.90
N LEU A 164 -3.04 10.36 -6.72
CA LEU A 164 -3.63 9.97 -5.43
C LEU A 164 -5.14 10.25 -5.36
N GLY A 165 -5.62 11.26 -6.08
CA GLY A 165 -7.04 11.55 -6.24
C GLY A 165 -7.79 10.54 -7.13
N ALA A 166 -7.09 9.81 -8.00
CA ALA A 166 -7.66 8.95 -9.03
C ALA A 166 -7.41 7.44 -8.83
N CYS A 167 -6.70 7.03 -7.77
CA CYS A 167 -6.45 5.62 -7.44
C CYS A 167 -6.92 5.24 -6.03
N ASP A 168 -6.97 3.94 -5.75
CA ASP A 168 -7.30 3.39 -4.43
C ASP A 168 -6.04 3.17 -3.57
N ALA A 169 -4.90 2.89 -4.21
CA ALA A 169 -3.58 2.73 -3.59
C ALA A 169 -2.47 3.09 -4.60
N ILE A 170 -1.23 3.22 -4.13
CA ILE A 170 -0.06 3.39 -4.99
C ILE A 170 0.99 2.30 -4.75
N MET A 171 1.86 2.10 -5.73
CA MET A 171 3.04 1.24 -5.63
C MET A 171 4.27 2.02 -6.06
N VAL A 172 5.25 2.17 -5.17
CA VAL A 172 6.57 2.70 -5.48
C VAL A 172 7.40 1.56 -6.08
N ALA A 173 7.45 1.48 -7.40
CA ALA A 173 8.16 0.43 -8.13
C ALA A 173 9.59 0.87 -8.43
N ARG A 174 10.48 0.61 -7.47
CA ARG A 174 11.83 1.18 -7.39
C ARG A 174 12.76 0.77 -8.52
N GLY A 175 12.60 -0.45 -9.04
CA GLY A 175 13.36 -0.95 -10.18
C GLY A 175 13.16 -0.09 -11.42
N ASP A 176 11.91 0.03 -11.90
CA ASP A 176 11.62 0.88 -13.07
C ASP A 176 11.78 2.38 -12.75
N LEU A 177 11.39 2.85 -11.55
CA LEU A 177 11.55 4.26 -11.17
C LEU A 177 13.03 4.69 -11.09
N GLY A 178 13.91 3.83 -10.58
CA GLY A 178 15.35 4.08 -10.46
C GLY A 178 16.08 4.19 -11.79
N VAL A 179 15.45 3.79 -12.89
CA VAL A 179 15.94 4.01 -14.26
C VAL A 179 15.52 5.38 -14.79
N GLU A 180 14.42 5.94 -14.29
CA GLU A 180 13.83 7.20 -14.76
C GLU A 180 14.28 8.42 -13.95
N VAL A 181 14.69 8.23 -12.69
CA VAL A 181 15.24 9.28 -11.83
C VAL A 181 16.71 9.01 -11.48
N PRO A 182 17.52 10.03 -11.16
CA PRO A 182 18.87 9.81 -10.65
C PRO A 182 18.84 8.87 -9.44
N LEU A 183 19.66 7.83 -9.46
CA LEU A 183 19.61 6.74 -8.49
C LEU A 183 19.82 7.25 -7.06
N GLU A 184 20.68 8.24 -6.86
CA GLU A 184 20.94 8.91 -5.59
C GLU A 184 19.74 9.68 -5.04
N ARG A 185 18.72 9.95 -5.86
CA ARG A 185 17.45 10.58 -5.46
C ARG A 185 16.31 9.59 -5.22
N LEU A 186 16.49 8.30 -5.56
CA LEU A 186 15.43 7.30 -5.48
C LEU A 186 14.87 7.16 -4.06
N ALA A 187 15.73 7.14 -3.05
CA ALA A 187 15.32 7.07 -1.65
C ALA A 187 14.49 8.31 -1.22
N LEU A 188 14.85 9.50 -1.71
CA LEU A 188 14.10 10.73 -1.43
C LEU A 188 12.72 10.71 -2.11
N ALA A 189 12.65 10.21 -3.35
CA ALA A 189 11.39 10.04 -4.08
C ALA A 189 10.45 9.06 -3.35
N GLN A 190 10.97 7.90 -2.89
CA GLN A 190 10.19 6.96 -2.08
C GLN A 190 9.59 7.63 -0.84
N LYS A 191 10.43 8.30 -0.03
CA LYS A 191 9.97 8.96 1.21
C LYS A 191 8.88 10.00 0.93
N MET A 192 9.05 10.79 -0.13
CA MET A 192 8.06 11.77 -0.59
C MET A 192 6.73 11.09 -0.98
N LEU A 193 6.79 10.03 -1.79
CA LEU A 193 5.61 9.29 -2.25
C LEU A 193 4.86 8.64 -1.09
N VAL A 194 5.56 7.95 -0.20
CA VAL A 194 4.98 7.32 1.00
C VAL A 194 4.32 8.37 1.89
N ARG A 195 5.01 9.49 2.16
CA ARG A 195 4.44 10.60 2.95
C ARG A 195 3.16 11.15 2.34
N LYS A 196 3.16 11.44 1.03
CA LYS A 196 1.97 11.97 0.33
C LYS A 196 0.81 10.96 0.30
N ALA A 197 1.10 9.68 0.12
CA ALA A 197 0.08 8.62 0.16
C ALA A 197 -0.57 8.52 1.55
N ASN A 198 0.24 8.54 2.62
CA ASN A 198 -0.23 8.54 4.00
C ASN A 198 -1.12 9.77 4.29
N LEU A 199 -0.68 10.96 3.85
CA LEU A 199 -1.48 12.20 3.95
C LEU A 199 -2.84 12.07 3.26
N ALA A 200 -2.88 11.51 2.06
CA ALA A 200 -4.09 11.29 1.28
C ALA A 200 -4.95 10.09 1.76
N ALA A 201 -4.51 9.38 2.81
CA ALA A 201 -5.08 8.11 3.26
C ALA A 201 -5.22 7.10 2.10
N ARG A 202 -4.16 6.96 1.31
CA ARG A 202 -4.00 5.97 0.25
C ARG A 202 -2.96 4.94 0.68
N PRO A 203 -3.29 3.65 0.72
CA PRO A 203 -2.30 2.61 0.99
C PRO A 203 -1.16 2.67 -0.02
N VAL A 204 0.06 2.49 0.46
CA VAL A 204 1.28 2.52 -0.36
C VAL A 204 2.07 1.23 -0.22
N ILE A 205 2.40 0.65 -1.37
CA ILE A 205 3.27 -0.53 -1.50
C ILE A 205 4.68 -0.04 -1.86
N VAL A 206 5.69 -0.46 -1.12
CA VAL A 206 7.09 -0.34 -1.57
C VAL A 206 7.50 -1.65 -2.21
N ALA A 207 7.94 -1.59 -3.46
CA ALA A 207 8.06 -2.75 -4.34
C ALA A 207 9.43 -2.81 -5.04
N THR A 208 9.74 -4.04 -5.49
CA THR A 208 10.93 -4.44 -6.25
C THR A 208 12.23 -4.33 -5.48
N GLN A 209 13.15 -5.27 -5.69
CA GLN A 209 14.47 -5.28 -5.06
C GLN A 209 14.45 -5.16 -3.53
N MET A 210 13.43 -5.73 -2.86
CA MET A 210 13.35 -5.71 -1.40
C MET A 210 14.39 -6.65 -0.80
N LEU A 211 14.42 -7.90 -1.29
CA LEU A 211 15.33 -8.96 -0.82
C LEU A 211 15.94 -9.71 -2.02
N LEU A 212 16.27 -9.00 -3.11
CA LEU A 212 16.62 -9.60 -4.40
C LEU A 212 17.69 -10.69 -4.33
N SER A 213 18.69 -10.56 -3.47
CA SER A 213 19.74 -11.57 -3.27
C SER A 213 19.16 -12.95 -2.90
N MET A 214 17.98 -12.96 -2.27
CA MET A 214 17.29 -14.18 -1.86
C MET A 214 16.69 -14.99 -3.00
N VAL A 215 16.74 -14.49 -4.25
CA VAL A 215 16.50 -15.33 -5.43
C VAL A 215 17.47 -16.52 -5.44
N HIS A 216 18.72 -16.32 -5.00
CA HIS A 216 19.78 -17.34 -5.01
C HIS A 216 20.42 -17.59 -3.63
N ALA A 217 19.93 -16.92 -2.57
CA ALA A 217 20.50 -17.02 -1.23
C ALA A 217 19.43 -17.28 -0.16
N PRO A 218 19.69 -18.14 0.85
CA PRO A 218 18.73 -18.43 1.91
C PRO A 218 18.57 -17.29 2.94
N ARG A 219 19.36 -16.22 2.83
CA ARG A 219 19.34 -15.08 3.75
C ARG A 219 19.56 -13.77 3.00
N PRO A 220 18.88 -12.68 3.41
CA PRO A 220 19.10 -11.39 2.81
C PRO A 220 20.44 -10.79 3.27
N THR A 221 20.92 -9.83 2.50
CA THR A 221 22.06 -9.00 2.89
C THR A 221 21.67 -8.01 4.00
N ARG A 222 22.69 -7.43 4.66
CA ARG A 222 22.49 -6.36 5.66
C ARG A 222 21.85 -5.11 5.04
N ALA A 223 22.20 -4.81 3.79
CA ALA A 223 21.65 -3.68 3.04
C ALA A 223 20.15 -3.89 2.77
N GLU A 224 19.75 -5.05 2.28
CA GLU A 224 18.34 -5.39 2.02
C GLU A 224 17.50 -5.40 3.30
N ALA A 225 18.03 -5.97 4.39
CA ALA A 225 17.33 -5.94 5.67
C ALA A 225 17.09 -4.50 6.16
N THR A 226 18.07 -3.62 5.95
CA THR A 226 17.97 -2.19 6.30
C THR A 226 17.01 -1.45 5.36
N ASP A 227 16.98 -1.82 4.08
CA ASP A 227 16.07 -1.24 3.09
C ASP A 227 14.61 -1.57 3.40
N VAL A 228 14.30 -2.84 3.70
CA VAL A 228 12.96 -3.25 4.18
C VAL A 228 12.56 -2.50 5.45
N ALA A 229 13.46 -2.40 6.43
CA ALA A 229 13.19 -1.67 7.66
C ALA A 229 12.91 -0.18 7.40
N ASN A 230 13.66 0.46 6.51
CA ASN A 230 13.43 1.86 6.14
C ASN A 230 12.09 2.05 5.42
N ALA A 231 11.68 1.15 4.54
CA ALA A 231 10.36 1.20 3.91
C ALA A 231 9.22 1.16 4.95
N VAL A 232 9.38 0.34 6.00
CA VAL A 232 8.43 0.27 7.12
C VAL A 232 8.45 1.56 7.96
N LEU A 233 9.63 2.08 8.30
CA LEU A 233 9.78 3.33 9.05
C LEU A 233 9.27 4.56 8.29
N ASP A 234 9.39 4.55 6.96
CA ASP A 234 8.79 5.57 6.09
C ASP A 234 7.26 5.57 6.18
N GLY A 235 6.69 4.46 6.65
CA GLY A 235 5.26 4.27 6.83
C GLY A 235 4.61 3.64 5.61
N ALA A 236 5.28 2.70 4.94
CA ALA A 236 4.64 1.87 3.91
C ALA A 236 3.50 1.02 4.52
N ASP A 237 2.40 0.86 3.78
CA ASP A 237 1.32 -0.04 4.19
C ASP A 237 1.66 -1.50 3.91
N ALA A 238 2.41 -1.75 2.83
CA ALA A 238 2.91 -3.07 2.48
C ALA A 238 4.29 -2.99 1.81
N VAL A 239 5.02 -4.10 1.93
CA VAL A 239 6.26 -4.36 1.21
C VAL A 239 6.07 -5.57 0.30
N MET A 240 6.65 -5.54 -0.90
CA MET A 240 6.34 -6.52 -1.95
C MET A 240 7.59 -7.26 -2.44
N LEU A 241 7.52 -8.60 -2.43
CA LEU A 241 8.46 -9.47 -3.12
C LEU A 241 8.05 -9.62 -4.59
N SER A 242 9.04 -9.73 -5.47
CA SER A 242 8.87 -9.87 -6.92
C SER A 242 9.47 -11.21 -7.35
N GLU A 243 10.72 -11.21 -7.82
CA GLU A 243 11.43 -12.41 -8.25
C GLU A 243 11.63 -13.41 -7.11
N GLU A 244 11.85 -12.91 -5.89
CA GLU A 244 12.19 -13.71 -4.70
C GLU A 244 11.16 -14.80 -4.43
N SER A 245 9.87 -14.47 -4.59
CA SER A 245 8.76 -15.41 -4.40
C SER A 245 8.27 -16.08 -5.68
N ALA A 246 8.48 -15.45 -6.84
CA ALA A 246 7.91 -15.91 -8.11
C ALA A 246 8.77 -16.99 -8.79
N ILE A 247 10.09 -16.82 -8.76
CA ILE A 247 11.05 -17.71 -9.45
C ILE A 247 12.26 -18.07 -8.59
N GLY A 248 12.39 -17.51 -7.38
CA GLY A 248 13.53 -17.71 -6.51
C GLY A 248 13.64 -19.12 -5.95
N GLU A 249 14.85 -19.48 -5.52
CA GLU A 249 15.16 -20.77 -4.89
C GLU A 249 14.65 -20.84 -3.44
N TYR A 250 14.39 -19.69 -2.80
CA TYR A 250 14.02 -19.59 -1.38
C TYR A 250 12.73 -18.75 -1.15
N PRO A 251 11.59 -19.08 -1.79
CA PRO A 251 10.39 -18.23 -1.76
C PRO A 251 9.74 -18.13 -0.37
N GLU A 252 9.65 -19.25 0.36
CA GLU A 252 9.08 -19.27 1.72
C GLU A 252 9.96 -18.50 2.72
N ASP A 253 11.28 -18.68 2.64
CA ASP A 253 12.22 -17.97 3.48
C ASP A 253 12.23 -16.47 3.20
N SER A 254 12.06 -16.06 1.93
CA SER A 254 11.95 -14.65 1.56
C SER A 254 10.75 -14.00 2.24
N VAL A 255 9.58 -14.65 2.24
CA VAL A 255 8.39 -14.17 2.95
C VAL A 255 8.64 -14.12 4.46
N ARG A 256 9.25 -15.17 5.04
CA ARG A 256 9.55 -15.25 6.48
C ARG A 256 10.51 -14.13 6.92
N TRP A 257 11.56 -13.86 6.16
CA TRP A 257 12.50 -12.78 6.46
C TRP A 257 11.86 -11.41 6.33
N LEU A 258 11.08 -11.17 5.27
CA LEU A 258 10.34 -9.92 5.09
C LEU A 258 9.43 -9.63 6.29
N ALA A 259 8.65 -10.63 6.72
CA ALA A 259 7.78 -10.54 7.88
C ALA A 259 8.57 -10.28 9.19
N ARG A 260 9.68 -10.99 9.41
CA ARG A 260 10.52 -10.80 10.61
C ARG A 260 11.10 -9.39 10.70
N ILE A 261 11.59 -8.85 9.58
CA ILE A 261 12.14 -7.50 9.54
C ILE A 261 11.02 -6.47 9.79
N ALA A 262 9.87 -6.64 9.14
CA ALA A 262 8.71 -5.74 9.34
C ALA A 262 8.26 -5.72 10.81
N SER A 263 8.00 -6.88 11.41
CA SER A 263 7.56 -6.98 12.81
C SER A 263 8.58 -6.43 13.81
N ALA A 264 9.88 -6.58 13.55
CA ALA A 264 10.92 -5.98 14.40
C ALA A 264 10.93 -4.44 14.32
N THR A 265 10.41 -3.88 13.22
CA THR A 265 10.48 -2.45 12.91
C THR A 265 9.19 -1.71 13.29
N GLU A 266 8.02 -2.34 13.13
CA GLU A 266 6.68 -1.74 13.30
C GLU A 266 6.49 -0.93 14.58
N GLY A 267 7.04 -1.40 15.71
CA GLY A 267 6.93 -0.71 17.02
C GLY A 267 7.65 0.65 17.09
N HIS A 268 8.45 0.99 16.07
CA HIS A 268 9.24 2.23 15.99
C HIS A 268 8.67 3.23 14.98
N ILE A 269 7.54 2.91 14.32
CA ILE A 269 6.88 3.84 13.42
C ILE A 269 6.38 5.05 14.24
N PRO A 270 6.67 6.29 13.82
CA PRO A 270 6.10 7.48 14.44
C PRO A 270 4.57 7.42 14.40
N THR A 271 3.93 7.41 15.57
CA THR A 271 2.47 7.32 15.71
C THR A 271 1.87 8.67 15.99
N GLY A 272 0.64 8.93 15.51
CA GLY A 272 -0.08 10.13 15.92
C GLY A 272 0.54 11.43 15.42
N THR A 273 1.35 11.38 14.36
CA THR A 273 1.82 12.62 13.75
C THR A 273 0.67 13.23 12.97
N ARG A 274 0.00 14.21 13.58
CA ARG A 274 -0.67 15.24 12.80
C ARG A 274 0.45 15.92 12.01
N THR A 275 0.50 15.65 10.71
CA THR A 275 1.55 16.14 9.82
C THR A 275 1.33 17.63 9.58
N ASP A 276 1.65 18.41 10.61
CA ASP A 276 1.62 19.86 10.68
C ASP A 276 2.99 20.37 10.24
N ALA A 277 3.40 20.13 9.00
CA ALA A 277 4.70 20.64 8.53
C ALA A 277 4.65 20.91 7.03
N SER A 278 4.67 22.21 6.70
CA SER A 278 4.73 22.87 5.39
C SER A 278 3.43 23.03 4.58
N GLY A 279 2.57 23.95 5.03
CA GLY A 279 2.10 25.06 4.20
C GLY A 279 1.32 24.74 2.91
N SER A 280 0.15 24.14 3.03
CA SER A 280 -1.06 24.58 2.32
C SER A 280 -2.22 23.77 2.91
N PRO A 281 -3.31 24.40 3.39
CA PRO A 281 -4.53 23.69 3.71
C PRO A 281 -5.18 23.31 2.38
N THR A 282 -4.63 22.30 1.69
CA THR A 282 -5.35 21.73 0.56
C THR A 282 -6.46 20.87 1.14
N THR A 283 -7.69 21.32 0.88
CA THR A 283 -8.98 20.78 1.30
C THR A 283 -9.30 21.03 2.77
N GLU A 284 -10.45 21.67 3.02
CA GLU A 284 -11.17 21.54 4.28
C GLU A 284 -11.01 20.10 4.76
N SER A 285 -10.41 19.89 5.94
CA SER A 285 -10.25 18.55 6.48
C SER A 285 -11.65 17.94 6.55
N ALA A 286 -11.94 17.00 5.65
CA ALA A 286 -13.26 16.40 5.57
C ALA A 286 -13.62 15.91 6.98
N PRO A 287 -14.82 16.19 7.52
CA PRO A 287 -15.17 15.86 8.91
C PRO A 287 -14.85 14.41 9.30
N GLU A 288 -14.88 13.47 8.34
CA GLU A 288 -14.46 12.08 8.53
C GLU A 288 -13.02 11.89 8.99
N ARG A 289 -12.09 12.71 8.49
CA ARG A 289 -10.67 12.66 8.86
C ARG A 289 -10.49 13.11 10.29
N GLU A 290 -11.15 14.18 10.70
CA GLU A 290 -11.07 14.72 12.07
C GLU A 290 -11.69 13.75 13.09
N VAL A 291 -12.78 13.07 12.75
CA VAL A 291 -13.36 12.03 13.61
C VAL A 291 -12.46 10.80 13.69
N ALA A 292 -11.82 10.39 12.58
CA ALA A 292 -10.84 9.31 12.60
C ALA A 292 -9.61 9.67 13.44
N TRP A 293 -9.12 10.92 13.34
CA TRP A 293 -8.05 11.44 14.18
C TRP A 293 -8.43 11.41 15.66
N ALA A 294 -9.59 11.96 16.01
CA ALA A 294 -10.11 11.93 17.38
C ALA A 294 -10.26 10.50 17.92
N ALA A 295 -10.65 9.53 17.08
CA ALA A 295 -10.72 8.13 17.50
C ALA A 295 -9.34 7.53 17.81
N VAL A 296 -8.29 7.89 17.07
CA VAL A 296 -6.91 7.44 17.32
C VAL A 296 -6.38 8.05 18.61
N GLU A 297 -6.52 9.37 18.78
CA GLU A 297 -6.11 10.08 20.00
C GLU A 297 -6.85 9.54 21.23
N LEU A 298 -8.16 9.33 21.11
CA LEU A 298 -8.96 8.77 22.20
C LEU A 298 -8.52 7.36 22.55
N ALA A 299 -8.15 6.53 21.56
CA ALA A 299 -7.66 5.18 21.80
C ALA A 299 -6.36 5.18 22.60
N HIS A 300 -5.45 6.13 22.34
CA HIS A 300 -4.22 6.29 23.12
C HIS A 300 -4.53 6.82 24.52
N ALA A 301 -5.37 7.86 24.63
CA ALA A 301 -5.69 8.50 25.91
C ALA A 301 -6.39 7.59 26.92
N VAL A 302 -7.16 6.59 26.46
CA VAL A 302 -7.90 5.66 27.33
C VAL A 302 -7.24 4.29 27.49
N ASP A 303 -6.02 4.13 26.96
CA ASP A 303 -5.30 2.85 26.87
C ASP A 303 -6.18 1.74 26.25
N ALA A 304 -6.83 2.07 25.13
CA ALA A 304 -7.68 1.12 24.42
C ALA A 304 -6.87 -0.07 23.90
N ARG A 305 -7.49 -1.25 23.84
CA ARG A 305 -6.85 -2.45 23.26
C ARG A 305 -6.93 -2.50 21.74
N ALA A 306 -7.90 -1.83 21.15
CA ALA A 306 -8.14 -1.80 19.71
C ALA A 306 -9.05 -0.63 19.35
N ILE A 307 -9.00 -0.24 18.07
CA ILE A 307 -10.04 0.58 17.44
C ILE A 307 -10.92 -0.35 16.61
N LEU A 308 -12.22 -0.37 16.89
CA LEU A 308 -13.20 -1.13 16.14
C LEU A 308 -13.93 -0.21 15.17
N THR A 309 -14.07 -0.64 13.91
CA THR A 309 -14.83 0.12 12.92
C THR A 309 -15.67 -0.78 12.01
N PRO A 310 -17.00 -0.67 12.03
CA PRO A 310 -17.82 -1.23 10.95
C PRO A 310 -17.59 -0.43 9.66
N THR A 311 -17.45 -1.14 8.56
CA THR A 311 -17.17 -0.49 7.28
C THR A 311 -17.74 -1.26 6.08
N HIS A 312 -18.35 -0.50 5.16
CA HIS A 312 -18.86 -1.02 3.90
C HIS A 312 -17.77 -0.95 2.81
N SER A 313 -17.18 0.22 2.59
CA SER A 313 -16.15 0.45 1.55
C SER A 313 -14.72 0.24 2.04
N GLY A 314 -14.47 0.25 3.35
CA GLY A 314 -13.13 0.27 3.95
C GLY A 314 -12.63 1.66 4.33
N ARG A 315 -13.28 2.75 3.87
CA ARG A 315 -12.80 4.14 4.02
C ARG A 315 -12.42 4.51 5.45
N THR A 316 -13.29 4.25 6.44
CA THR A 316 -12.99 4.54 7.85
C THR A 316 -11.73 3.82 8.34
N ALA A 317 -11.56 2.54 7.99
CA ALA A 317 -10.39 1.76 8.40
C ALA A 317 -9.10 2.31 7.77
N THR A 318 -9.15 2.72 6.50
CA THR A 318 -8.01 3.36 5.82
C THR A 318 -7.67 4.73 6.42
N LEU A 319 -8.67 5.55 6.76
CA LEU A 319 -8.44 6.83 7.44
C LEU A 319 -7.76 6.63 8.80
N LEU A 320 -8.26 5.71 9.62
CA LEU A 320 -7.64 5.38 10.91
C LEU A 320 -6.19 4.89 10.73
N SER A 321 -5.98 3.99 9.78
CA SER A 321 -4.66 3.43 9.48
C SER A 321 -3.66 4.52 9.08
N SER A 322 -4.09 5.55 8.36
CA SER A 322 -3.23 6.66 7.92
C SER A 322 -2.57 7.45 9.07
N PHE A 323 -3.13 7.38 10.28
CA PHE A 323 -2.57 8.00 11.49
C PHE A 323 -1.64 7.08 12.29
N ARG A 324 -1.42 5.85 11.81
CA ARG A 324 -0.53 4.84 12.40
C ARG A 324 -0.78 4.62 13.90
N PRO A 325 -2.00 4.25 14.33
CA PRO A 325 -2.29 3.99 15.74
C PRO A 325 -1.44 2.84 16.28
N ARG A 326 -1.00 2.94 17.55
CA ARG A 326 -0.26 1.88 18.26
C ARG A 326 -1.09 0.63 18.57
N VAL A 327 -2.40 0.71 18.35
CA VAL A 327 -3.37 -0.35 18.66
C VAL A 327 -3.93 -0.90 17.35
N PRO A 328 -4.24 -2.19 17.28
CA PRO A 328 -4.79 -2.79 16.07
C PRO A 328 -6.15 -2.16 15.71
N ILE A 329 -6.39 -2.01 14.41
CA ILE A 329 -7.68 -1.61 13.86
C ILE A 329 -8.43 -2.87 13.46
N ILE A 330 -9.61 -3.09 14.04
CA ILE A 330 -10.47 -4.22 13.71
C ILE A 330 -11.60 -3.70 12.82
N ALA A 331 -11.54 -4.02 11.53
CA ALA A 331 -12.53 -3.62 10.55
C ALA A 331 -13.61 -4.69 10.41
N LEU A 332 -14.86 -4.35 10.72
CA LEU A 332 -16.00 -5.27 10.60
C LEU A 332 -16.73 -5.01 9.28
N SER A 333 -16.82 -6.01 8.41
CA SER A 333 -17.53 -5.87 7.13
C SER A 333 -18.28 -7.14 6.75
N ALA A 334 -19.45 -6.94 6.16
CA ALA A 334 -20.24 -8.02 5.54
C ALA A 334 -19.73 -8.38 4.14
N ILE A 335 -18.95 -7.50 3.51
CA ILE A 335 -18.55 -7.61 2.11
C ILE A 335 -17.19 -8.31 2.01
N PRO A 336 -17.11 -9.51 1.40
CA PRO A 336 -15.85 -10.24 1.24
C PRO A 336 -14.76 -9.42 0.54
N GLU A 337 -15.10 -8.68 -0.53
CA GLU A 337 -14.19 -7.86 -1.34
C GLU A 337 -13.55 -6.76 -0.51
N THR A 338 -14.34 -6.06 0.30
CA THR A 338 -13.82 -5.04 1.23
C THR A 338 -12.87 -5.66 2.23
N ARG A 339 -13.17 -6.85 2.77
CA ARG A 339 -12.28 -7.52 3.73
C ARG A 339 -10.95 -7.92 3.11
N ARG A 340 -10.95 -8.44 1.87
CA ARG A 340 -9.72 -8.79 1.14
C ARG A 340 -8.89 -7.55 0.82
N ARG A 341 -9.52 -6.48 0.32
CA ARG A 341 -8.83 -5.20 0.05
C ARG A 341 -8.21 -4.57 1.29
N LEU A 342 -8.89 -4.66 2.44
CA LEU A 342 -8.35 -4.18 3.71
C LEU A 342 -7.11 -4.96 4.19
N GLY A 343 -6.84 -6.15 3.63
CA GLY A 343 -5.60 -6.88 3.89
C GLY A 343 -4.34 -6.16 3.40
N LEU A 344 -4.48 -5.15 2.52
CA LEU A 344 -3.39 -4.28 2.08
C LEU A 344 -3.13 -3.10 3.03
N VAL A 345 -4.06 -2.79 3.93
CA VAL A 345 -4.04 -1.55 4.73
C VAL A 345 -3.31 -1.78 6.04
N TRP A 346 -2.36 -0.89 6.38
CA TRP A 346 -1.50 -1.05 7.55
C TRP A 346 -2.30 -1.19 8.86
N GLY A 347 -1.93 -2.16 9.70
CA GLY A 347 -2.50 -2.32 11.04
C GLY A 347 -3.99 -2.71 11.07
N VAL A 348 -4.60 -3.02 9.92
CA VAL A 348 -6.01 -3.42 9.83
C VAL A 348 -6.17 -4.93 9.81
N GLN A 349 -7.02 -5.42 10.70
CA GLN A 349 -7.50 -6.80 10.72
C GLN A 349 -8.99 -6.81 10.36
N SER A 350 -9.34 -7.41 9.22
CA SER A 350 -10.72 -7.46 8.76
C SER A 350 -11.45 -8.71 9.29
N ARG A 351 -12.71 -8.56 9.72
CA ARG A 351 -13.54 -9.65 10.26
C ARG A 351 -14.94 -9.64 9.64
N ALA A 352 -15.48 -10.84 9.41
CA ALA A 352 -16.84 -11.03 8.91
C ALA A 352 -17.87 -10.60 9.97
N VAL A 353 -18.87 -9.82 9.58
CA VAL A 353 -20.06 -9.57 10.41
C VAL A 353 -21.31 -9.54 9.52
N PRO A 354 -22.43 -10.21 9.90
CA PRO A 354 -23.68 -10.11 9.15
C PRO A 354 -24.20 -8.67 9.08
N ALA A 355 -24.67 -8.22 7.92
CA ALA A 355 -25.18 -6.84 7.72
C ALA A 355 -26.25 -6.43 8.75
N ARG A 356 -27.19 -7.33 9.06
CA ARG A 356 -28.25 -7.13 10.07
C ARG A 356 -27.74 -6.86 11.50
N GLN A 357 -26.48 -7.18 11.79
CA GLN A 357 -25.85 -7.02 13.11
C GLN A 357 -24.95 -5.78 13.19
N LEU A 358 -24.78 -5.05 12.08
CA LEU A 358 -23.84 -3.94 11.98
C LEU A 358 -24.31 -2.67 12.71
N LEU A 359 -25.54 -2.62 13.25
CA LEU A 359 -26.07 -1.49 14.03
C LEU A 359 -26.44 -1.89 15.47
N THR A 360 -27.33 -2.88 15.63
CA THR A 360 -27.86 -3.29 16.95
C THR A 360 -26.86 -4.08 17.79
N ALA A 361 -25.83 -4.69 17.18
CA ALA A 361 -24.86 -5.53 17.87
C ALA A 361 -23.46 -4.91 17.97
N LEU A 362 -23.20 -3.69 17.46
CA LEU A 362 -21.85 -3.11 17.49
C LEU A 362 -21.27 -3.02 18.88
N ARG A 363 -22.05 -2.51 19.85
CA ARG A 363 -21.60 -2.43 21.24
C ARG A 363 -21.39 -3.82 21.85
N ALA A 364 -22.30 -4.77 21.61
CA ALA A 364 -22.15 -6.13 22.10
C ALA A 364 -20.95 -6.86 21.47
N ARG A 365 -20.67 -6.61 20.18
CA ARG A 365 -19.53 -7.17 19.45
C ARG A 365 -18.22 -6.51 19.87
N ALA A 366 -18.22 -5.20 20.10
CA ALA A 366 -17.11 -4.47 20.70
C ALA A 366 -16.78 -5.05 22.08
N LEU A 367 -17.79 -5.32 22.91
CA LEU A 367 -17.61 -6.00 24.19
C LEU A 367 -17.09 -7.43 24.05
N ALA A 368 -17.54 -8.19 23.05
CA ALA A 368 -17.05 -9.54 22.80
C ALA A 368 -15.59 -9.54 22.36
N ILE A 369 -15.23 -8.68 21.39
CA ILE A 369 -13.86 -8.51 20.91
C ILE A 369 -12.94 -8.01 22.03
N ALA A 370 -13.40 -7.05 22.83
CA ALA A 370 -12.69 -6.59 24.02
C ALA A 370 -12.38 -7.73 25.00
N ARG A 371 -13.29 -8.71 25.15
CA ARG A 371 -13.07 -9.90 25.99
C ARG A 371 -12.13 -10.91 25.34
N GLU A 372 -12.21 -11.11 24.02
CA GLU A 372 -11.31 -11.99 23.24
C GLU A 372 -9.84 -11.53 23.33
N LEU A 373 -9.58 -10.22 23.34
CA LEU A 373 -8.23 -9.65 23.41
C LEU A 373 -7.53 -9.82 24.78
N GLY A 374 -8.19 -10.47 25.77
CA GLY A 374 -7.61 -10.81 27.06
C GLY A 374 -7.57 -9.66 28.09
N PRO A 375 -7.13 -9.93 29.34
CA PRO A 375 -7.09 -8.92 30.39
C PRO A 375 -6.00 -7.87 30.13
N GLY A 376 -6.41 -6.62 30.05
CA GLY A 376 -5.61 -5.41 30.26
C GLY A 376 -6.37 -4.47 31.18
N ALA A 377 -5.73 -3.38 31.63
CA ALA A 377 -6.17 -2.52 32.73
C ALA A 377 -7.70 -2.36 32.87
N VAL A 378 -8.46 -2.15 31.77
CA VAL A 378 -9.94 -2.16 31.80
C VAL A 378 -10.58 -2.80 30.53
N GLY A 379 -9.82 -3.35 29.58
CA GLY A 379 -10.37 -3.97 28.36
C GLY A 379 -11.17 -3.02 27.44
N ARG A 380 -10.87 -1.71 27.46
CA ARG A 380 -11.60 -0.71 26.65
C ARG A 380 -11.29 -0.84 25.17
N VAL A 381 -12.26 -0.51 24.33
CA VAL A 381 -12.06 -0.34 22.88
C VAL A 381 -12.70 0.97 22.42
N VAL A 382 -12.12 1.62 21.42
CA VAL A 382 -12.74 2.77 20.76
C VAL A 382 -13.52 2.28 19.56
N LEU A 383 -14.78 2.68 19.44
CA LEU A 383 -15.64 2.39 18.30
C LEU A 383 -15.82 3.66 17.48
N THR A 384 -15.57 3.57 16.17
CA THR A 384 -15.77 4.68 15.21
C THR A 384 -16.41 4.20 13.92
N ALA A 385 -17.31 5.00 13.37
CA ALA A 385 -18.11 4.65 12.19
C ALA A 385 -18.61 5.91 11.47
N GLY A 386 -19.08 5.73 10.24
CA GLY A 386 -20.12 6.62 9.71
C GLY A 386 -21.46 6.17 10.28
N TYR A 387 -22.30 7.09 10.73
CA TYR A 387 -23.61 6.81 11.29
C TYR A 387 -24.69 7.63 10.57
N PRO A 388 -25.78 7.00 10.11
CA PRO A 388 -26.02 5.55 10.05
C PRO A 388 -24.94 4.78 9.24
N VAL A 389 -24.71 3.51 9.57
CA VAL A 389 -23.52 2.72 9.13
C VAL A 389 -23.42 2.46 7.62
N GLU A 390 -24.48 2.71 6.87
CA GLU A 390 -24.51 2.51 5.42
C GLU A 390 -24.22 3.81 4.66
N GLY A 391 -23.12 3.83 3.91
CA GLY A 391 -22.81 4.86 2.91
C GLY A 391 -22.50 6.26 3.48
N ARG A 392 -22.39 6.42 4.80
CA ARG A 392 -22.05 7.72 5.42
C ARG A 392 -20.55 7.86 5.68
N PRO A 393 -19.99 9.08 5.49
CA PRO A 393 -18.66 9.41 5.98
C PRO A 393 -18.53 9.17 7.48
N THR A 394 -17.31 8.92 7.96
CA THR A 394 -17.03 8.74 9.40
C THR A 394 -17.51 9.97 10.19
N ASN A 395 -18.36 9.79 11.19
CA ASN A 395 -18.93 10.92 11.96
C ASN A 395 -19.24 10.57 13.43
N LEU A 396 -18.92 9.36 13.87
CA LEU A 396 -19.18 8.87 15.22
C LEU A 396 -17.89 8.34 15.84
N VAL A 397 -17.64 8.68 17.10
CA VAL A 397 -16.62 8.06 17.96
C VAL A 397 -17.20 7.82 19.36
N THR A 398 -16.92 6.66 19.94
CA THR A 398 -17.36 6.32 21.29
C THR A 398 -16.40 5.35 21.99
N ILE A 399 -16.32 5.43 23.31
CA ILE A 399 -15.56 4.47 24.13
C ILE A 399 -16.51 3.35 24.56
N VAL A 400 -16.08 2.12 24.36
CA VAL A 400 -16.76 0.94 24.90
C VAL A 400 -15.91 0.39 26.05
N ASP A 401 -16.43 0.59 27.27
CA ASP A 401 -15.84 0.06 28.48
C ASP A 401 -16.66 -1.16 28.98
N PRO A 402 -16.06 -2.37 29.04
CA PRO A 402 -16.76 -3.57 29.48
C PRO A 402 -17.12 -3.58 30.98
N THR A 403 -16.52 -2.71 31.80
CA THR A 403 -16.86 -2.56 33.21
C THR A 403 -18.14 -1.75 33.43
N LEU A 404 -18.50 -0.89 32.47
CA LEU A 404 -19.70 -0.06 32.49
C LEU A 404 -20.93 -0.74 31.87
N ASP A 405 -20.91 -2.07 31.68
CA ASP A 405 -22.08 -2.83 31.22
C ASP A 405 -23.23 -2.66 32.24
N PRO A 406 -24.39 -2.08 31.83
CA PRO A 406 -25.51 -1.83 32.73
C PRO A 406 -25.99 -3.10 33.46
N ARG A 407 -25.81 -4.28 32.86
CA ARG A 407 -26.18 -5.57 33.46
C ARG A 407 -25.28 -5.94 34.65
N ARG A 408 -24.01 -5.50 34.66
CA ARG A 408 -23.10 -5.65 35.81
C ARG A 408 -23.34 -4.57 36.87
N VAL A 409 -23.59 -3.31 36.46
CA VAL A 409 -23.91 -2.21 37.37
C VAL A 409 -25.22 -2.48 38.13
N ALA A 410 -26.21 -3.11 37.49
CA ALA A 410 -27.45 -3.54 38.16
C ALA A 410 -27.23 -4.69 39.15
N ARG A 411 -26.28 -5.61 38.89
CA ARG A 411 -25.92 -6.70 39.81
C ARG A 411 -25.13 -6.21 41.03
N SER A 412 -24.20 -5.25 40.86
CA SER A 412 -23.48 -4.67 42.00
C SER A 412 -24.40 -3.86 42.92
N ARG A 413 -25.39 -3.15 42.35
CA ARG A 413 -26.43 -2.44 43.13
C ARG A 413 -27.38 -3.37 43.89
N ARG A 414 -27.63 -4.59 43.40
CA ARG A 414 -28.45 -5.60 44.12
C ARG A 414 -27.67 -6.36 45.21
N GLY A 415 -26.34 -6.47 45.09
CA GLY A 415 -25.50 -7.12 46.12
C GLY A 415 -25.22 -6.28 47.37
N GLY A 416 -25.47 -4.96 47.33
CA GLY A 416 -25.21 -4.05 48.45
C GLY A 416 -26.33 -3.89 49.49
N ARG A 417 -27.44 -4.63 49.38
CA ARG A 417 -28.59 -4.54 50.32
C ARG A 417 -28.73 -5.77 51.23
N GLY A 418 -27.61 -6.41 51.56
CA GLY A 418 -27.59 -7.59 52.42
C GLY A 418 -26.46 -7.57 53.44
N ALA A 419 -26.30 -6.48 54.19
CA ALA A 419 -25.55 -6.54 55.45
C ALA A 419 -26.53 -6.98 56.56
N PRO A 420 -26.24 -8.04 57.34
CA PRO A 420 -27.11 -8.43 58.44
C PRO A 420 -27.05 -7.37 59.55
N SER A 421 -28.21 -6.95 60.03
CA SER A 421 -28.35 -6.06 61.19
C SER A 421 -27.56 -6.59 62.39
N PRO A 422 -26.90 -5.73 63.19
CA PRO A 422 -26.18 -6.17 64.37
C PRO A 422 -27.18 -6.71 65.40
N GLY A 423 -27.01 -7.98 65.76
CA GLY A 423 -27.85 -8.71 66.70
C GLY A 423 -27.92 -8.02 68.06
N ARG A 424 -29.14 -7.97 68.60
CA ARG A 424 -29.45 -7.58 69.98
C ARG A 424 -28.57 -8.37 70.96
N ARG A 425 -27.71 -7.67 71.70
CA ARG A 425 -27.14 -8.18 72.96
C ARG A 425 -28.29 -8.41 73.94
N ARG A 426 -28.56 -9.66 74.30
CA ARG A 426 -29.31 -10.00 75.51
C ARG A 426 -28.34 -9.93 76.69
N THR A 427 -28.68 -9.07 77.62
CA THR A 427 -28.13 -8.93 78.96
C THR A 427 -28.32 -10.23 79.75
N ALA A 428 -27.25 -10.80 80.27
CA ALA A 428 -27.29 -11.77 81.36
C ALA A 428 -27.24 -10.99 82.67
N THR A 429 -28.33 -11.03 83.42
CA THR A 429 -28.41 -10.55 84.80
C THR A 429 -27.84 -11.61 85.73
N GLU A 430 -26.92 -11.17 86.58
CA GLU A 430 -26.48 -11.87 87.79
C GLU A 430 -27.68 -12.13 88.71
N GLY A 431 -27.69 -13.31 89.32
CA GLY A 431 -28.65 -13.72 90.35
C GLY A 431 -27.99 -14.73 91.28
N THR A 432 -27.36 -14.22 92.34
CA THR A 432 -26.86 -14.95 93.52
C THR A 432 -27.97 -15.48 94.42
N ARG A 433 -27.61 -16.50 95.22
CA ARG A 433 -28.25 -17.17 96.39
C ARG A 433 -28.68 -18.61 96.05
N SER A 434 -28.31 -19.66 96.77
CA SER A 434 -27.70 -19.86 98.09
C SER A 434 -26.81 -21.10 98.08
#